data_AF-A0A0A2TJK5-F1
#
_entry.id   AF-A0A0A2TJK5-F1
#
_cell.length_a   1.000
_cell.length_b   1.000
_cell.length_c   1.000
_cell.angle_alpha   90.00
_cell.angle_beta   90.00
_cell.angle_gamma   90.00
#
_symmetry.space_group_name_H-M   'P 1'
#
loop_
_entity.id
_entity.type
_entity.pdbx_description
1 polymer ?
#
loop_
_entity_poly.entity_id
_entity_poly.type
_entity_poly.pdbx_seq_one_letter_code
_entity_poly.pdbx_strand_id
1 'polypeptide(L)'
;MIWFLLIALIFLSDWLAIHLHKTDKVHLWLSSIGMIFSAPLIGFLLGFVFLQFSRIFDPTSTHEGAGYGGVFIMFGLLANAIVFLIAGLIVKINRYYKYRQT
;
A
#
# COMPACT_ATOMS: atom_id res chain seq x y z
N MET A 1 1.24 -15.05 10.05
CA MET A 1 2.25 -14.59 9.07
C MET A 1 1.75 -13.43 8.21
N ILE A 2 0.62 -13.57 7.51
CA ILE A 2 0.08 -12.55 6.58
C ILE A 2 -0.08 -11.16 7.24
N TRP A 3 -0.62 -11.12 8.47
CA TRP A 3 -0.77 -9.87 9.23
C TRP A 3 0.55 -9.12 9.45
N PHE A 4 1.62 -9.82 9.81
CA PHE A 4 2.94 -9.21 10.00
C PHE A 4 3.48 -8.64 8.70
N LEU A 5 3.30 -9.37 7.59
CA LEU A 5 3.75 -8.94 6.28
C LEU A 5 2.97 -7.72 5.78
N LEU A 6 1.65 -7.67 6.02
CA LEU A 6 0.81 -6.52 5.75
C LEU A 6 1.28 -5.28 6.54
N ILE A 7 1.46 -5.43 7.85
CA ILE A 7 1.92 -4.34 8.72
C ILE A 7 3.29 -3.82 8.25
N ALA A 8 4.23 -4.72 7.95
CA ALA A 8 5.56 -4.35 7.45
C ALA A 8 5.49 -3.58 6.12
N LEU A 9 4.64 -4.00 5.18
CA LEU A 9 4.44 -3.31 3.90
C LEU A 9 3.80 -1.94 4.07
N ILE A 10 2.86 -1.80 5.00
CA ILE A 10 2.26 -0.50 5.34
C ILE A 10 3.36 0.44 5.87
N PHE A 11 4.13 0.01 6.88
CA PHE A 11 5.22 0.80 7.43
C PHE A 11 6.25 1.20 6.36
N LEU A 12 6.62 0.28 5.47
CA LEU A 12 7.57 0.56 4.40
C LEU A 12 7.01 1.58 3.41
N SER A 13 5.74 1.44 3.03
CA SER A 13 5.07 2.33 2.08
C SER A 13 4.90 3.74 2.65
N ASP A 14 4.50 3.83 3.92
CA ASP A 14 4.35 5.10 4.64
C ASP A 14 5.69 5.80 4.83
N TRP A 15 6.73 5.05 5.21
CA TRP A 15 8.08 5.58 5.34
C TRP A 15 8.60 6.12 4.01
N LEU A 16 8.41 5.39 2.90
CA LEU A 16 8.78 5.85 1.56
C LEU A 16 8.01 7.12 1.16
N ALA A 17 6.70 7.17 1.38
CA ALA A 17 5.87 8.32 1.07
C ALA A 17 6.31 9.58 1.85
N ILE A 18 6.58 9.43 3.15
CA ILE A 18 7.06 10.53 4.00
C ILE A 18 8.47 10.96 3.59
N HIS A 19 9.37 10.02 3.30
CA HIS A 19 10.73 10.33 2.88
C HIS A 19 10.75 11.11 1.56
N LEU A 20 9.99 10.64 0.55
CA LEU A 20 9.84 11.32 -0.74
C LEU A 20 9.26 12.74 -0.56
N HIS A 21 8.30 12.89 0.34
CA HIS A 21 7.72 14.19 0.65
C HIS A 21 8.71 15.15 1.34
N LYS A 22 9.49 14.65 2.31
CA LYS A 22 10.51 15.45 3.02
C LYS A 22 11.62 15.94 2.09
N THR A 23 11.91 15.21 1.03
CA THR A 23 12.90 15.62 0.02
C THR A 23 12.36 16.62 -1.01
N ASP A 24 11.15 17.16 -0.81
CA ASP A 24 10.42 18.05 -1.75
C ASP A 24 10.25 17.49 -3.18
N LYS A 25 10.56 16.20 -3.39
CA LYS A 25 10.47 15.56 -4.70
C LYS A 25 9.03 15.29 -5.11
N VAL A 26 8.16 14.98 -4.14
CA VAL A 26 6.79 14.51 -4.40
C VAL A 26 5.83 15.02 -3.33
N HIS A 27 4.66 15.54 -3.74
CA HIS A 27 3.60 15.86 -2.80
C HIS A 27 2.94 14.58 -2.24
N LEU A 28 2.53 14.58 -0.96
CA LEU A 28 1.88 13.43 -0.30
C LEU A 28 0.68 12.86 -1.08
N TRP A 29 -0.16 13.72 -1.68
CA TRP A 29 -1.28 13.25 -2.48
C TRP A 29 -0.82 12.49 -3.74
N LEU A 30 0.31 12.89 -4.34
CA LEU A 30 0.86 12.27 -5.53
C LEU A 30 1.58 10.94 -5.20
N SER A 31 2.26 10.84 -4.06
CA SER A 31 2.81 9.55 -3.59
C SER A 31 1.70 8.54 -3.31
N SER A 32 0.54 9.00 -2.82
CA SER A 32 -0.63 8.16 -2.56
C SER A 32 -1.19 7.55 -3.85
N ILE A 33 -1.18 8.30 -4.96
CA ILE A 33 -1.56 7.76 -6.28
C ILE A 33 -0.61 6.62 -6.68
N GLY A 34 0.71 6.81 -6.49
CA GLY A 34 1.69 5.75 -6.71
C GLY A 34 1.41 4.50 -5.88
N MET A 35 1.02 4.67 -4.61
CA MET A 35 0.63 3.57 -3.73
C MET A 35 -0.64 2.84 -4.18
N ILE A 36 -1.63 3.56 -4.71
CA ILE A 36 -2.86 2.96 -5.25
C ILE A 36 -2.54 2.05 -6.45
N PHE A 37 -1.63 2.46 -7.34
CA PHE A 37 -1.22 1.63 -8.47
C PHE A 37 -0.30 0.48 -8.08
N SER A 38 0.55 0.67 -7.06
CA SER A 38 1.46 -0.39 -6.60
C SER A 38 0.73 -1.47 -5.79
N ALA A 39 -0.35 -1.15 -5.08
CA ALA A 39 -1.07 -2.12 -4.24
C ALA A 39 -1.61 -3.35 -5.01
N PRO A 40 -2.30 -3.22 -6.16
CA PRO A 40 -2.69 -4.36 -7.00
C PRO A 40 -1.49 -5.18 -7.50
N LEU A 41 -0.41 -4.50 -7.89
CA LEU A 41 0.80 -5.17 -8.38
C LEU A 41 1.46 -6.01 -7.28
N ILE A 42 1.64 -5.42 -6.09
CA ILE A 42 2.21 -6.10 -4.92
C ILE A 42 1.30 -7.26 -4.48
N GLY A 43 -0.01 -7.04 -4.42
CA GLY A 43 -0.98 -8.07 -4.06
C GLY A 43 -0.96 -9.26 -5.01
N PHE A 44 -0.90 -9.01 -6.32
CA PHE A 44 -0.79 -10.05 -7.33
C PHE A 44 0.53 -10.83 -7.22
N LEU A 45 1.66 -10.12 -7.11
CA LEU A 45 2.98 -10.75 -6.97
C LEU A 45 3.08 -11.61 -5.71
N LEU A 46 2.60 -11.12 -4.58
CA LEU A 46 2.58 -11.87 -3.33
C LEU A 46 1.62 -13.05 -3.40
N GLY A 47 0.44 -12.87 -3.99
CA GLY A 47 -0.50 -13.97 -4.23
C GLY A 47 0.13 -15.09 -5.05
N PHE A 48 0.84 -14.75 -6.14
CA PHE A 48 1.58 -15.71 -6.94
C PHE A 48 2.66 -16.43 -6.13
N VAL A 49 3.49 -15.68 -5.38
CA VAL A 49 4.56 -16.25 -4.55
C VAL A 49 4.00 -17.19 -3.49
N PHE A 50 2.93 -16.79 -2.79
CA PHE A 50 2.27 -17.63 -1.81
C PHE A 50 1.71 -18.91 -2.42
N LEU A 51 1.18 -18.82 -3.64
CA LEU A 51 0.60 -19.96 -4.34
C LEU A 51 1.68 -20.96 -4.78
N GLN A 52 2.84 -20.47 -5.23
CA GLN A 52 4.01 -21.31 -5.51
C GLN A 52 4.52 -22.00 -4.24
N PHE A 53 4.71 -21.27 -3.14
CA PHE A 53 5.15 -21.88 -1.88
C PHE A 53 4.14 -22.90 -1.36
N SER A 54 2.85 -22.57 -1.39
CA SER A 54 1.79 -23.48 -0.94
C SER A 54 1.82 -24.81 -1.69
N ARG A 55 2.03 -24.78 -3.02
CA ARG A 55 2.19 -25.98 -3.88
C ARG A 55 3.42 -26.81 -3.54
N ILE A 56 4.51 -26.18 -3.12
CA ILE A 56 5.73 -26.90 -2.73
C ILE A 56 5.53 -27.63 -1.40
N PHE A 57 4.84 -27.02 -0.44
CA PHE A 57 4.68 -27.57 0.91
C PHE A 57 3.54 -28.58 1.05
N ASP A 58 2.43 -28.43 0.30
CA ASP A 58 1.31 -29.37 0.31
C ASP A 58 0.66 -29.53 -1.07
N PRO A 59 1.30 -30.26 -2.00
CA PRO A 59 0.90 -30.35 -3.41
C PRO A 59 -0.49 -30.97 -3.65
N THR A 60 -1.13 -31.52 -2.61
CA THR A 60 -2.41 -32.21 -2.71
C THR A 60 -3.61 -31.33 -2.39
N SER A 61 -3.38 -30.14 -1.83
CA SER A 61 -4.44 -29.20 -1.42
C SER A 61 -4.92 -28.30 -2.57
N THR A 62 -6.00 -27.56 -2.37
CA THR A 62 -6.54 -26.61 -3.37
C THR A 62 -5.75 -25.29 -3.44
N HIS A 63 -4.93 -24.99 -2.43
CA HIS A 63 -4.10 -23.79 -2.32
C HIS A 63 -4.83 -22.44 -2.38
N GLU A 64 -6.16 -22.44 -2.32
CA GLU A 64 -6.99 -21.22 -2.46
C GLU A 64 -6.66 -20.16 -1.41
N GLY A 65 -6.30 -20.60 -0.19
CA GLY A 65 -5.88 -19.72 0.90
C GLY A 65 -4.70 -18.80 0.56
N ALA A 66 -3.81 -19.24 -0.33
CA ALA A 66 -2.70 -18.41 -0.80
C ALA A 66 -3.18 -17.24 -1.67
N GLY A 67 -4.16 -17.49 -2.54
CA GLY A 67 -4.81 -16.47 -3.35
C GLY A 67 -5.56 -15.46 -2.49
N TYR A 68 -6.36 -15.95 -1.54
CA TYR A 68 -7.05 -15.09 -0.56
C TYR A 68 -6.07 -14.23 0.24
N GLY A 69 -4.90 -14.77 0.62
CA GLY A 69 -3.86 -14.02 1.30
C GLY A 69 -3.31 -12.85 0.49
N GLY A 70 -3.05 -13.04 -0.81
CA GLY A 70 -2.60 -11.97 -1.70
C GLY A 70 -3.65 -10.87 -1.88
N VAL A 71 -4.91 -11.24 -2.08
CA VAL A 71 -6.04 -10.30 -2.20
C VAL A 71 -6.26 -9.52 -0.90
N PHE A 72 -6.14 -10.18 0.25
CA PHE A 72 -6.24 -9.52 1.55
C PHE A 72 -5.17 -8.44 1.74
N ILE A 73 -3.91 -8.74 1.37
CA ILE A 73 -2.82 -7.76 1.42
C ILE A 73 -3.09 -6.59 0.46
N MET A 74 -3.54 -6.88 -0.76
CA MET A 74 -3.90 -5.86 -1.73
C MET A 74 -4.90 -4.85 -1.16
N PHE A 75 -6.02 -5.35 -0.59
CA PHE A 75 -7.05 -4.49 -0.02
C PHE A 75 -6.55 -3.72 1.20
N GLY A 76 -5.72 -4.34 2.05
CA GLY A 76 -5.11 -3.65 3.19
C GLY A 76 -4.21 -2.48 2.75
N LEU A 77 -3.37 -2.69 1.73
CA LEU A 77 -2.53 -1.63 1.17
C LEU A 77 -3.35 -0.55 0.47
N LEU A 78 -4.40 -0.93 -0.25
CA LEU A 78 -5.30 0.01 -0.92
C LEU A 78 -6.04 0.90 0.09
N ALA A 79 -6.54 0.30 1.18
CA ALA A 79 -7.17 1.05 2.26
C ALA A 79 -6.20 2.07 2.88
N ASN A 80 -4.95 1.66 3.12
CA ASN A 80 -3.91 2.57 3.62
C ASN A 80 -3.63 3.71 2.62
N ALA A 81 -3.51 3.41 1.33
CA ALA A 81 -3.27 4.41 0.30
C ALA A 81 -4.41 5.44 0.19
N ILE A 82 -5.66 5.02 0.38
CA ILE A 82 -6.84 5.92 0.42
C ILE A 82 -6.75 6.86 1.62
N VAL A 83 -6.39 6.36 2.81
CA VAL A 83 -6.21 7.19 4.01
C VAL A 83 -5.13 8.25 3.77
N PHE A 84 -4.00 7.85 3.18
CA PHE A 84 -2.91 8.76 2.83
C PHE A 84 -3.32 9.81 1.78
N LEU A 85 -4.11 9.41 0.78
CA LEU A 85 -4.62 10.33 -0.24
C LEU A 85 -5.49 11.41 0.40
N ILE A 86 -6.43 11.03 1.27
CA ILE A 86 -7.32 11.96 1.96
C ILE A 86 -6.49 12.90 2.86
N ALA A 87 -5.56 12.37 3.64
CA ALA A 87 -4.69 13.17 4.49
C ALA A 87 -3.84 14.17 3.67
N GLY A 88 -3.26 13.72 2.55
CA GLY A 88 -2.49 14.56 1.63
C GLY A 88 -3.32 15.68 1.00
N LEU A 89 -4.58 15.41 0.65
CA LEU A 89 -5.52 16.41 0.14
C LEU A 89 -5.87 17.45 1.21
N ILE A 90 -6.19 17.03 2.43
CA ILE A 90 -6.48 17.93 3.56
C ILE A 90 -5.31 18.88 3.81
N VAL A 91 -4.07 18.36 3.84
CA VAL A 91 -2.87 19.18 4.01
C VAL A 91 -2.70 20.19 2.88
N LYS A 92 -2.95 19.79 1.63
CA LYS A 92 -2.88 20.67 0.46
C LYS A 92 -3.91 21.80 0.54
N ILE A 93 -5.15 21.47 0.90
CA ILE A 93 -6.26 22.43 1.02
C ILE A 93 -5.95 23.44 2.15
N ASN A 94 -5.54 22.96 3.33
CA ASN A 94 -5.20 23.83 4.45
C ASN A 94 -4.06 24.80 4.12
N ARG A 95 -3.03 24.33 3.40
CA ARG A 95 -1.92 25.19 2.95
C ARG A 95 -2.41 26.25 1.95
N TYR A 96 -3.33 25.90 1.05
CA TYR A 96 -3.91 26.84 0.08
C TYR A 96 -4.70 27.96 0.75
N TYR A 97 -5.56 27.65 1.73
CA TYR A 97 -6.31 28.67 2.47
C TYR A 97 -5.40 29.58 3.30
N LYS A 98 -4.38 29.03 3.95
CA LYS A 98 -3.42 29.83 4.74
C LYS A 98 -2.66 30.83 3.88
N TYR A 99 -2.25 30.44 2.67
CA TYR A 99 -1.55 31.33 1.73
C TYR A 99 -2.44 32.48 1.22
N ARG A 100 -3.76 32.28 1.16
CA ARG A 100 -4.71 33.29 0.66
C ARG A 100 -5.10 34.33 1.71
N GLN A 101 -4.76 34.11 2.99
CA GLN A 101 -5.05 35.00 4.11
C GLN A 101 -3.87 35.90 4.52
N THR A 102 -2.68 35.66 3.96
CA THR A 102 -1.47 36.49 4.07
C THR A 102 -1.28 37.29 2.80
#